data_AF-A0A1J7JIL6-F1
#
_entry.id   AF-A0A1J7JIL6-F1
#
_cell.length_a   1.000
_cell.length_b   1.000
_cell.length_c   1.000
_cell.angle_alpha   90.00
_cell.angle_beta   90.00
_cell.angle_gamma   90.00
#
_symmetry.space_group_name_H-M   'P 1'
#
loop_
_entity.id
_entity.type
_entity.pdbx_description
1 polymer ?
#
loop_
_entity_poly.entity_id
_entity_poly.type
_entity_poly.pdbx_seq_one_letter_code
_entity_poly.pdbx_strand_id
1 'polypeptide(L)'
;MASLLRPRPLLGHPFRLLLSTVKYFAVLHLFWEYGYSLGPAQGPSMLPTIQVADEWMLTSKRHRHGRGVAVGDLVVYKIPIFPDMDGMKRVLGMPGDYVLIDSPESGSDAMIQVPQGHCWLVGDNLPTSRDSRMFGPVPLALVSGKVIATLRSPGPGFEFKWITNPLKSYSSTT
;
A
#
# COMPACT_ATOMS: atom_id res chain seq x y z
N MET A 1 -36.26 -59.61 -9.31
CA MET A 1 -36.05 -58.71 -8.17
C MET A 1 -34.77 -59.11 -7.45
N ALA A 2 -33.70 -58.34 -7.56
CA ALA A 2 -32.55 -58.32 -6.62
C ALA A 2 -31.56 -57.23 -7.08
N SER A 3 -31.86 -55.99 -6.70
CA SER A 3 -30.93 -54.86 -6.81
C SER A 3 -29.84 -55.06 -5.75
N LEU A 4 -28.70 -55.63 -6.15
CA LEU A 4 -27.52 -55.79 -5.30
C LEU A 4 -26.97 -54.41 -4.91
N LEU A 5 -27.07 -54.13 -3.60
CA LEU A 5 -26.54 -52.94 -2.94
C LEU A 5 -25.02 -52.84 -3.17
N ARG A 6 -24.59 -51.89 -4.01
CA ARG A 6 -23.17 -51.50 -4.06
C ARG A 6 -22.82 -50.81 -2.73
N PRO A 7 -21.81 -51.28 -1.98
CA PRO A 7 -21.33 -50.56 -0.82
C PRO A 7 -20.73 -49.23 -1.29
N ARG A 8 -21.30 -48.11 -0.85
CA ARG A 8 -20.69 -46.78 -1.03
C ARG A 8 -19.41 -46.76 -0.19
N PRO A 9 -18.24 -46.44 -0.75
CA PRO A 9 -17.01 -46.37 0.05
C PRO A 9 -17.12 -45.20 1.04
N LEU A 10 -17.38 -45.51 2.30
CA LEU A 10 -17.41 -44.57 3.43
C LEU A 10 -16.02 -43.93 3.69
N LEU A 11 -14.96 -44.48 3.08
CA LEU A 11 -13.56 -44.10 3.28
C LEU A 11 -13.13 -42.80 2.56
N GLY A 12 -14.04 -42.14 1.82
CA GLY A 12 -13.75 -40.90 1.08
C GLY A 12 -14.08 -39.60 1.83
N HIS A 13 -14.88 -39.66 2.90
CA HIS A 13 -15.40 -38.45 3.56
C HIS A 13 -14.37 -37.71 4.43
N PRO A 14 -13.63 -38.36 5.36
CA PRO A 14 -12.68 -37.65 6.22
C PRO A 14 -11.45 -37.15 5.43
N PHE A 15 -10.96 -37.93 4.46
CA PHE A 15 -9.83 -37.53 3.63
C PHE A 15 -10.18 -36.36 2.68
N ARG A 16 -11.38 -36.37 2.09
CA ARG A 16 -11.87 -35.23 1.29
C ARG A 16 -12.07 -33.98 2.16
N LEU A 17 -12.59 -34.13 3.37
CA LEU A 17 -12.73 -33.02 4.32
C LEU A 17 -11.35 -32.43 4.66
N LEU A 18 -10.38 -33.29 5.01
CA LEU A 18 -9.00 -32.88 5.31
C LEU A 18 -8.36 -32.11 4.15
N LEU A 19 -8.45 -32.65 2.92
CA LEU A 19 -7.94 -31.98 1.71
C LEU A 19 -8.60 -30.62 1.47
N SER A 20 -9.92 -30.52 1.66
CA SER A 20 -10.64 -29.25 1.54
C SER A 20 -10.17 -28.25 2.58
N THR A 21 -10.01 -28.67 3.83
CA THR A 21 -9.49 -27.82 4.92
C THR A 21 -8.11 -27.26 4.59
N VAL A 22 -7.17 -28.11 4.15
CA VAL A 22 -5.82 -27.67 3.73
C VAL A 22 -5.89 -26.65 2.60
N LYS A 23 -6.76 -26.87 1.60
CA LYS A 23 -6.97 -25.92 0.50
C LYS A 23 -7.49 -24.58 1.00
N TYR A 24 -8.47 -24.57 1.91
CA TYR A 24 -8.99 -23.32 2.48
C TYR A 24 -7.93 -22.57 3.27
N PHE A 25 -7.13 -23.26 4.09
CA PHE A 25 -6.02 -22.64 4.81
C PHE A 25 -4.97 -22.07 3.86
N ALA A 26 -4.61 -22.79 2.79
CA ALA A 26 -3.68 -22.29 1.78
C ALA A 26 -4.23 -21.04 1.07
N VAL A 27 -5.50 -21.05 0.66
CA VAL A 27 -6.15 -19.89 0.04
C VAL A 27 -6.23 -18.70 1.00
N LEU A 28 -6.62 -18.93 2.26
CA LEU A 28 -6.68 -17.90 3.29
C LEU A 28 -5.29 -17.31 3.57
N HIS A 29 -4.26 -18.16 3.67
CA HIS A 29 -2.89 -17.73 3.86
C HIS A 29 -2.41 -16.86 2.69
N LEU A 30 -2.62 -17.29 1.45
CA LEU A 30 -2.27 -16.50 0.26
C LEU A 30 -3.03 -15.16 0.22
N PHE A 31 -4.32 -15.17 0.59
CA PHE A 31 -5.13 -13.96 0.64
C PHE A 31 -4.62 -12.97 1.70
N TRP A 32 -4.30 -13.44 2.89
CA TRP A 32 -3.77 -12.59 3.97
C TRP A 32 -2.34 -12.11 3.68
N GLU A 33 -1.51 -12.98 3.12
CA GLU A 33 -0.12 -12.68 2.81
C GLU A 33 0.00 -11.68 1.65
N TYR A 34 -0.83 -11.81 0.60
CA TYR A 34 -0.67 -11.04 -0.64
C TYR A 34 -1.83 -10.08 -1.00
N GLY A 35 -2.94 -10.11 -0.26
CA GLY A 35 -4.11 -9.27 -0.53
C GLY A 35 -3.97 -7.88 0.09
N TYR A 36 -4.11 -7.82 1.42
CA TYR A 36 -4.23 -6.57 2.16
C TYR A 36 -3.38 -6.57 3.43
N SER A 37 -3.00 -5.38 3.87
CA SER A 37 -2.36 -5.14 5.17
C SER A 37 -3.10 -4.05 5.90
N LEU A 38 -3.33 -4.24 7.20
CA LEU A 38 -3.81 -3.20 8.10
C LEU A 38 -2.68 -2.82 9.04
N GLY A 39 -2.42 -1.52 9.18
CA GLY A 39 -1.39 -1.01 10.08
C GLY A 39 -1.77 0.36 10.63
N PRO A 40 -1.26 0.72 11.82
CA PRO A 40 -1.45 2.05 12.36
C PRO A 40 -0.67 3.08 11.53
N ALA A 41 -1.28 4.23 11.27
CA ALA A 41 -0.53 5.38 10.79
C ALA A 41 0.21 6.01 11.98
N GLN A 42 1.53 6.19 11.85
CA GLN A 42 2.35 6.80 12.90
C GLN A 42 3.15 7.96 12.32
N GLY A 43 3.15 9.07 13.06
CA GLY A 43 3.96 10.25 12.78
C GLY A 43 3.25 11.36 11.98
N PRO A 44 3.73 12.61 12.08
CA PRO A 44 3.06 13.81 11.57
C PRO A 44 3.22 14.04 10.05
N SER A 45 4.02 13.21 9.38
CA SER A 45 4.52 13.52 8.03
C SER A 45 3.46 13.50 6.93
N MET A 46 2.30 12.91 7.20
CA MET A 46 1.18 12.80 6.27
C MET A 46 -0.02 13.64 6.68
N LEU A 47 0.15 14.54 7.65
CA LEU A 47 -0.85 15.56 7.96
C LEU A 47 -1.01 16.51 6.76
N PRO A 48 -2.22 17.05 6.51
CA PRO A 48 -3.48 16.78 7.22
C PRO A 48 -4.22 15.53 6.71
N THR A 49 -3.70 14.85 5.69
CA THR A 49 -4.38 13.71 5.04
C THR A 49 -4.63 12.55 5.99
N ILE A 50 -3.64 12.24 6.84
CA ILE A 50 -3.69 11.15 7.82
C ILE A 50 -3.22 11.70 9.17
N GLN A 51 -4.04 11.46 10.21
CA GLN A 51 -3.79 11.85 11.58
C GLN A 51 -2.74 10.96 12.25
N VAL A 52 -2.08 11.51 13.27
CA VAL A 52 -0.96 10.84 13.96
C VAL A 52 -1.42 9.73 14.91
N ALA A 53 -2.64 9.86 15.45
CA ALA A 53 -3.20 8.95 16.43
C ALA A 53 -4.58 8.45 15.98
N ASP A 54 -4.93 7.24 16.39
CA ASP A 54 -6.23 6.61 16.20
C ASP A 54 -6.69 6.43 14.74
N GLU A 55 -5.74 6.41 13.80
CA GLU A 55 -6.00 6.14 12.38
C GLU A 55 -5.24 4.91 11.89
N TRP A 56 -5.99 3.96 11.35
CA TRP A 56 -5.50 2.74 10.72
C TRP A 56 -5.55 2.90 9.21
N MET A 57 -4.56 2.38 8.51
CA MET A 57 -4.50 2.38 7.06
C MET A 57 -4.69 0.99 6.49
N LEU A 58 -5.56 0.89 5.48
CA LEU A 58 -5.73 -0.28 4.65
C LEU A 58 -4.84 -0.16 3.42
N THR A 59 -3.87 -1.06 3.32
CA THR A 59 -2.89 -1.12 2.24
C THR A 59 -3.18 -2.32 1.34
N SER A 60 -3.31 -2.08 0.04
CA SER A 60 -3.43 -3.13 -0.99
C SER A 60 -2.05 -3.59 -1.45
N LYS A 61 -1.68 -4.83 -1.10
CA LYS A 61 -0.43 -5.47 -1.52
C LYS A 61 -0.43 -5.88 -3.00
N ARG A 62 -1.58 -5.79 -3.70
CA ARG A 62 -1.65 -5.95 -5.17
C ARG A 62 -0.66 -5.03 -5.90
N HIS A 63 -0.44 -3.84 -5.34
CA HIS A 63 0.41 -2.77 -5.88
C HIS A 63 1.87 -2.84 -5.39
N ARG A 64 2.28 -3.93 -4.71
CA ARG A 64 3.68 -4.13 -4.31
C ARG A 64 4.62 -4.06 -5.52
N HIS A 65 5.84 -3.63 -5.27
CA HIS A 65 6.87 -3.40 -6.28
C HIS A 65 6.46 -2.36 -7.33
N GLY A 66 5.60 -1.39 -6.97
CA GLY A 66 5.20 -0.29 -7.85
C GLY A 66 4.12 -0.61 -8.89
N ARG A 67 3.49 -1.79 -8.85
CA ARG A 67 2.49 -2.17 -9.85
C ARG A 67 1.23 -1.30 -9.77
N GLY A 68 0.90 -0.60 -10.86
CA GLY A 68 -0.30 0.26 -10.93
C GLY A 68 -0.26 1.45 -9.97
N VAL A 69 0.93 1.79 -9.46
CA VAL A 69 1.17 3.00 -8.69
C VAL A 69 1.35 4.17 -9.66
N ALA A 70 0.70 5.29 -9.37
CA ALA A 70 0.80 6.50 -10.17
C ALA A 70 1.10 7.72 -9.28
N VAL A 71 1.49 8.83 -9.92
CA VAL A 71 1.65 10.13 -9.25
C VAL A 71 0.36 10.48 -8.49
N GLY A 72 0.54 10.91 -7.24
CA GLY A 72 -0.49 11.26 -6.27
C GLY A 72 -1.02 10.11 -5.42
N ASP A 73 -0.63 8.87 -5.69
CA ASP A 73 -0.98 7.73 -4.84
C ASP A 73 -0.21 7.76 -3.51
N LEU A 74 -0.84 7.23 -2.46
CA LEU A 74 -0.19 6.96 -1.18
C LEU A 74 0.37 5.54 -1.17
N VAL A 75 1.63 5.39 -0.79
CA VAL A 75 2.30 4.09 -0.75
C VAL A 75 2.95 3.86 0.60
N VAL A 76 2.96 2.59 1.00
CA VAL A 76 3.81 2.08 2.08
C VAL A 76 5.04 1.48 1.45
N TYR A 77 6.22 1.80 1.97
CA TYR A 77 7.51 1.35 1.45
C TYR A 77 8.50 1.09 2.58
N LYS A 78 9.49 0.23 2.31
CA LYS A 78 10.63 0.01 3.19
C LYS A 78 11.60 1.18 3.06
N ILE A 79 11.96 1.80 4.18
CA ILE A 79 12.85 2.97 4.17
C ILE A 79 14.27 2.50 3.81
N PRO A 80 14.91 3.02 2.73
CA PRO A 80 16.22 2.53 2.28
C PRO A 80 17.31 2.61 3.35
N ILE A 81 17.27 3.65 4.19
CA ILE A 81 18.22 3.90 5.29
C ILE A 81 17.87 3.15 6.58
N PHE A 82 16.63 2.68 6.73
CA PHE A 82 16.13 1.96 7.91
C PHE A 82 15.25 0.79 7.46
N PRO A 83 15.86 -0.33 7.02
CA PRO A 83 15.14 -1.41 6.33
C PRO A 83 14.12 -2.14 7.22
N ASP A 84 14.30 -2.09 8.55
CA ASP A 84 13.36 -2.68 9.50
C ASP A 84 12.09 -1.81 9.70
N MET A 85 12.07 -0.59 9.15
CA MET A 85 10.99 0.36 9.29
C MET A 85 10.25 0.58 7.96
N ASP A 86 8.93 0.65 8.05
CA ASP A 86 8.07 1.07 6.94
C ASP A 86 7.78 2.57 7.03
N GLY A 87 7.79 3.24 5.89
CA GLY A 87 7.35 4.61 5.71
C GLY A 87 6.08 4.67 4.89
N MET A 88 5.31 5.75 5.07
CA MET A 88 4.16 6.10 4.24
C MET A 88 4.36 7.49 3.66
N LYS A 89 4.26 7.60 2.34
CA LYS A 89 4.43 8.87 1.60
C LYS A 89 3.53 8.90 0.36
N ARG A 90 3.38 10.09 -0.19
CA ARG A 90 2.74 10.30 -1.49
C ARG A 90 3.78 10.22 -2.60
N VAL A 91 3.40 9.58 -3.70
CA VAL A 91 4.19 9.56 -4.93
C VAL A 91 4.05 10.91 -5.61
N LEU A 92 5.14 11.64 -5.76
CA LEU A 92 5.17 12.91 -6.48
C LEU A 92 5.72 12.76 -7.90
N GLY A 93 6.58 11.77 -8.13
CA GLY A 93 7.16 11.49 -9.45
C GLY A 93 7.38 10.01 -9.69
N MET A 94 7.18 9.60 -10.93
CA MET A 94 7.40 8.25 -11.47
C MET A 94 8.62 8.23 -12.41
N PRO A 95 9.12 7.06 -12.83
CA PRO A 95 10.27 6.97 -13.73
C PRO A 95 10.17 7.90 -14.94
N GLY A 96 11.15 8.78 -15.10
CA GLY A 96 11.22 9.76 -16.20
C GLY A 96 10.64 11.14 -15.89
N ASP A 97 9.85 11.28 -14.81
CA ASP A 97 9.31 12.58 -14.39
C ASP A 97 10.42 13.50 -13.85
N TYR A 98 10.25 14.80 -14.04
CA TYR A 98 11.09 15.82 -13.39
C TYR A 98 10.40 16.34 -12.15
N VAL A 99 11.09 16.29 -11.01
CA VAL A 99 10.60 16.73 -9.71
C VAL A 99 11.57 17.70 -9.06
N LEU A 100 11.04 18.60 -8.23
CA LEU A 100 11.86 19.48 -7.41
C LEU A 100 12.59 18.67 -6.33
N ILE A 101 13.90 18.90 -6.19
CA ILE A 101 14.74 18.21 -5.21
C ILE A 101 14.41 18.68 -3.79
N ASP A 102 14.16 19.97 -3.62
CA ASP A 102 13.91 20.60 -2.33
C ASP A 102 12.42 20.94 -2.13
N SER A 103 12.12 21.52 -0.98
CA SER A 103 10.82 22.15 -0.75
C SER A 103 10.70 23.42 -1.60
N PRO A 104 9.49 23.77 -2.10
CA PRO A 104 9.26 25.05 -2.77
C PRO A 104 9.67 26.26 -1.92
N GLU A 105 9.57 26.14 -0.60
CA GLU A 105 9.97 27.18 0.37
C GLU A 105 11.49 27.41 0.45
N SER A 106 12.30 26.48 -0.06
CA SER A 106 13.76 26.58 -0.02
C SER A 106 14.30 27.61 -1.03
N GLY A 107 13.48 28.05 -2.00
CA GLY A 107 13.92 28.93 -3.10
C GLY A 107 14.92 28.29 -4.07
N SER A 108 15.10 26.98 -4.00
CA SER A 108 15.93 26.17 -4.89
C SER A 108 15.07 25.66 -6.03
N ASP A 109 15.44 25.98 -7.27
CA ASP A 109 14.79 25.47 -8.49
C ASP A 109 15.46 24.20 -9.02
N ALA A 110 16.28 23.54 -8.20
CA ALA A 110 17.00 22.35 -8.60
C ALA A 110 16.02 21.19 -8.83
N MET A 111 15.98 20.68 -10.06
CA MET A 111 15.15 19.55 -10.44
C MET A 111 15.98 18.29 -10.68
N ILE A 112 15.40 17.14 -10.41
CA ILE A 112 15.95 15.84 -10.72
C ILE A 112 14.98 15.06 -11.60
N GLN A 113 15.51 14.36 -12.60
CA GLN A 113 14.74 13.35 -13.31
C GLN A 113 14.72 12.05 -12.50
N VAL A 114 13.54 11.55 -12.17
CA VAL A 114 13.38 10.30 -11.43
C VAL A 114 13.96 9.14 -12.26
N PRO A 115 14.96 8.40 -11.73
CA PRO A 115 15.59 7.30 -12.45
C PRO A 115 14.62 6.18 -12.78
N GLN A 116 14.97 5.39 -13.80
CA GLN A 116 14.21 4.19 -14.14
C GLN A 116 14.13 3.21 -12.95
N GLY A 117 12.95 2.63 -12.76
CA GLY A 117 12.69 1.73 -11.63
C GLY A 117 12.54 2.39 -10.26
N HIS A 118 12.56 3.73 -10.18
CA HIS A 118 12.42 4.48 -8.93
C HIS A 118 11.18 5.38 -8.93
N CYS A 119 10.78 5.85 -7.75
CA CYS A 119 9.79 6.91 -7.57
C CYS A 119 10.30 7.98 -6.61
N TRP A 120 9.73 9.18 -6.71
CA TRP A 120 9.96 10.26 -5.76
C TRP A 120 8.82 10.30 -4.75
N LEU A 121 9.14 10.14 -3.48
CA LEU A 121 8.18 10.06 -2.38
C LEU A 121 8.29 11.30 -1.50
N VAL A 122 7.15 11.94 -1.22
CA VAL A 122 7.08 13.15 -0.39
C VAL A 122 5.92 13.05 0.58
N GLY A 123 6.12 13.55 1.81
CA GLY A 123 5.04 13.62 2.80
C GLY A 123 4.18 14.87 2.60
N ASP A 124 2.89 14.75 2.89
CA ASP A 124 1.96 15.89 2.75
C ASP A 124 2.29 17.03 3.74
N ASN A 125 2.95 16.72 4.86
CA ASN A 125 3.46 17.69 5.82
C ASN A 125 4.95 17.97 5.56
N LEU A 126 5.23 18.81 4.56
CA LEU A 126 6.58 19.08 4.03
C LEU A 126 7.65 19.38 5.10
N PRO A 127 7.41 20.26 6.10
CA PRO A 127 8.45 20.63 7.07
C PRO A 127 8.85 19.50 8.04
N THR A 128 7.95 18.56 8.30
CA THR A 128 8.18 17.47 9.26
C THR A 128 8.44 16.12 8.59
N SER A 129 8.38 16.08 7.27
CA SER A 129 8.51 14.86 6.50
C SER A 129 9.97 14.53 6.19
N ARG A 130 10.42 13.37 6.67
CA ARG A 130 11.63 12.70 6.18
C ARG A 130 11.28 11.84 4.97
N ASP A 131 11.74 12.23 3.79
CA ASP A 131 11.32 11.63 2.52
C ASP A 131 12.41 11.75 1.43
N SER A 132 12.05 11.58 0.15
CA SER A 132 13.02 11.55 -0.95
C SER A 132 13.88 12.80 -1.07
N ARG A 133 13.46 13.95 -0.53
CA ARG A 133 14.29 15.16 -0.48
C ARG A 133 15.55 14.97 0.37
N MET A 134 15.53 14.03 1.32
CA MET A 134 16.66 13.76 2.22
C MET A 134 17.53 12.57 1.77
N PHE A 135 16.93 11.51 1.25
CA PHE A 135 17.65 10.27 0.91
C PHE A 135 17.61 9.91 -0.59
N GLY A 136 16.95 10.73 -1.41
CA GLY A 136 16.85 10.56 -2.85
C GLY A 136 15.68 9.68 -3.32
N PRO A 137 15.69 9.28 -4.60
CA PRO A 137 14.62 8.50 -5.20
C PRO A 137 14.56 7.08 -4.61
N VAL A 138 13.36 6.53 -4.44
CA VAL A 138 13.13 5.22 -3.81
C VAL A 138 12.91 4.15 -4.89
N PRO A 139 13.62 3.02 -4.85
CA PRO A 139 13.33 1.91 -5.75
C PRO A 139 11.88 1.44 -5.61
N LEU A 140 11.17 1.29 -6.73
CA LEU A 140 9.79 0.78 -6.74
C LEU A 140 9.68 -0.60 -6.09
N ALA A 141 10.76 -1.39 -6.12
CA ALA A 141 10.86 -2.69 -5.45
C ALA A 141 10.64 -2.62 -3.93
N LEU A 142 10.94 -1.49 -3.28
CA LEU A 142 10.73 -1.28 -1.84
C LEU A 142 9.28 -0.92 -1.51
N VAL A 143 8.43 -0.67 -2.50
CA VAL A 143 7.00 -0.40 -2.29
C VAL A 143 6.30 -1.68 -1.86
N SER A 144 5.80 -1.68 -0.63
CA SER A 144 5.04 -2.79 -0.02
C SER A 144 3.58 -2.81 -0.50
N GLY A 145 3.00 -1.66 -0.83
CA GLY A 145 1.66 -1.56 -1.39
C GLY A 145 1.12 -0.14 -1.42
N LYS A 146 -0.12 -0.01 -1.93
CA LYS A 146 -0.84 1.26 -2.05
C LYS A 146 -1.85 1.40 -0.93
N VAL A 147 -1.87 2.54 -0.25
CA VAL A 147 -2.90 2.86 0.74
C VAL A 147 -4.19 3.23 0.01
N ILE A 148 -5.27 2.51 0.28
CA ILE A 148 -6.55 2.64 -0.42
C ILE A 148 -7.66 3.23 0.46
N ALA A 149 -7.57 3.04 1.77
CA ALA A 149 -8.53 3.57 2.71
C ALA A 149 -7.89 3.77 4.09
N THR A 150 -8.51 4.61 4.89
CA THR A 150 -8.21 4.76 6.30
C THR A 150 -9.45 4.50 7.14
N LEU A 151 -9.21 4.02 8.35
CA LEU A 151 -10.21 3.73 9.36
C LEU A 151 -9.82 4.47 10.62
N ARG A 152 -10.64 5.42 11.03
CA ARG A 152 -10.43 6.24 12.22
C ARG A 152 -11.47 5.90 13.27
N SER A 153 -11.14 5.99 14.54
CA SER A 153 -12.10 5.77 15.65
C SER A 153 -12.26 7.02 16.52
N PRO A 154 -12.94 8.08 16.06
CA PRO A 154 -13.21 9.25 16.88
C PRO A 154 -14.28 8.96 17.94
N GLY A 155 -13.87 8.55 19.15
CA GLY A 155 -14.80 8.29 20.25
C GLY A 155 -15.61 7.00 20.03
N PRO A 156 -16.96 7.00 20.18
CA PRO A 156 -17.76 5.77 20.18
C PRO A 156 -18.05 5.17 18.79
N GLY A 157 -17.45 5.70 17.71
CA GLY A 157 -17.74 5.28 16.34
C GLY A 157 -16.50 5.08 15.48
N PHE A 158 -16.70 4.41 14.35
CA PHE A 158 -15.68 4.20 13.32
C PHE A 158 -16.01 5.02 12.07
N GLU A 159 -15.02 5.75 11.56
CA GLU A 159 -15.09 6.46 10.29
C GLU A 159 -14.19 5.78 9.28
N PHE A 160 -14.78 5.22 8.24
CA PHE A 160 -14.06 4.63 7.13
C PHE A 160 -14.02 5.62 5.95
N LYS A 161 -12.81 5.91 5.46
CA LYS A 161 -12.56 6.90 4.40
C LYS A 161 -11.74 6.27 3.28
N TRP A 162 -12.24 6.34 2.05
CA TRP A 162 -11.46 5.97 0.87
C TRP A 162 -10.44 7.06 0.54
N ILE A 163 -9.21 6.67 0.22
CA ILE A 163 -8.17 7.59 -0.24
C ILE A 163 -8.37 7.88 -1.72
N THR A 164 -8.60 9.15 -2.03
CA THR A 164 -8.63 9.65 -3.41
C THR A 164 -7.27 10.23 -3.78
N ASN A 165 -6.92 10.14 -5.07
CA ASN A 165 -5.70 10.72 -5.59
C ASN A 165 -5.98 12.16 -6.04
N PRO A 166 -5.47 13.19 -5.32
CA PRO A 166 -5.77 14.59 -5.64
C PRO A 166 -5.06 15.06 -6.92
N LEU A 167 -3.95 14.43 -7.31
CA LEU A 167 -3.14 14.81 -8.48
C LEU A 167 -3.65 14.19 -9.78
N LYS A 168 -4.73 13.39 -9.73
CA LYS A 168 -5.29 12.72 -10.91
C LYS A 168 -6.09 13.65 -11.85
N SER A 169 -6.02 14.95 -11.64
CA SER A 169 -6.88 15.93 -12.30
C SER A 169 -6.06 16.72 -13.31
N TYR A 170 -5.94 16.26 -14.57
CA TYR A 170 -5.67 17.10 -15.77
C TYR A 170 -5.61 16.32 -17.12
N SER A 171 -5.69 14.98 -17.17
CA SER A 171 -5.45 14.22 -18.41
C SER A 171 -6.66 13.46 -18.99
N SER A 172 -7.87 13.61 -18.43
CA SER A 172 -9.02 12.76 -18.80
C SER A 172 -10.16 13.49 -19.53
N THR A 173 -9.91 14.69 -20.06
CA THR A 173 -10.88 15.43 -20.89
C THR A 173 -10.25 15.76 -22.24
N THR A 174 -10.04 14.75 -23.08
CA THR A 174 -9.91 14.92 -24.54
C THR A 174 -10.36 13.65 -25.22
#